data_AF-A0A3D3S8J1-F1
#
_entry.id   AF-A0A3D3S8J1-F1
#
_cell.length_a   1.000
_cell.length_b   1.000
_cell.length_c   1.000
_cell.angle_alpha   90.00
_cell.angle_beta   90.00
_cell.angle_gamma   90.00
#
_symmetry.space_group_name_H-M   'P 1'
#
loop_
_entity.id
_entity.type
_entity.pdbx_description
1 polymer ?
#
loop_
_entity_poly.entity_id
_entity_poly.type
_entity_poly.pdbx_seq_one_letter_code
_entity_poly.pdbx_strand_id
1 'polypeptide(L)'
;GYPDGKGFPPLTYIYNTNEGHKKIAEYVQQQLKQNLNIEVKVENMEWNSFLSLRSKHDYVFARHGWIGDYLDPNTMLDLFVTGSGNNDGAYSNPAFDRAITAAVSATGDARMKLLMEAEKILLTQDQAFIPIYHYTNQDMIDTTKWGGWYPNPLGFHPPKFIYKK
;
A
#
# COMPACT_ATOMS: atom_id res chain seq x y z
N GLY A 1 12.43 -7.75 22.06
CA GLY A 1 13.10 -7.66 23.37
C GLY A 1 13.41 -6.22 23.73
N TYR A 2 12.41 -5.33 23.68
CA TYR A 2 12.57 -3.90 23.94
C TYR A 2 11.43 -3.44 24.85
N PRO A 3 11.42 -3.87 26.13
CA PRO A 3 10.36 -3.46 27.05
C PRO A 3 10.35 -1.93 27.18
N ASP A 4 9.18 -1.33 27.01
CA ASP A 4 9.00 0.13 27.06
C ASP A 4 9.92 0.88 26.08
N GLY A 5 10.16 0.31 24.90
CA GLY A 5 10.99 0.92 23.83
C GLY A 5 12.49 1.01 24.15
N LYS A 6 12.93 0.56 25.34
CA LYS A 6 14.32 0.70 25.78
C LYS A 6 15.25 -0.15 24.92
N GLY A 7 16.26 0.51 24.35
CA GLY A 7 17.24 -0.12 23.47
C GLY A 7 16.70 -0.41 22.06
N PHE A 8 15.50 0.08 21.71
CA PHE A 8 14.98 -0.06 20.35
C PHE A 8 15.89 0.70 19.37
N PRO A 9 16.27 0.10 18.23
CA PRO A 9 17.16 0.74 17.27
C PRO A 9 16.53 2.00 16.66
N PRO A 10 17.33 2.97 16.19
CA PRO A 10 16.81 4.13 15.48
C PRO A 10 15.91 3.71 14.31
N LEU A 11 14.70 4.29 14.25
CA LEU A 11 13.73 4.01 13.20
C LEU A 11 13.47 5.28 12.38
N THR A 12 13.76 5.20 11.09
CA THR A 12 13.39 6.26 10.13
C THR A 12 12.18 5.83 9.33
N TYR A 13 11.13 6.66 9.36
CA TYR A 13 9.93 6.55 8.54
C TYR A 13 10.00 7.52 7.37
N ILE A 14 10.21 6.99 6.16
CA ILE A 14 10.23 7.76 4.91
C ILE A 14 8.85 7.89 4.26
N TYR A 15 8.55 9.05 3.68
CA TYR A 15 7.33 9.29 2.90
C TYR A 15 7.57 10.26 1.75
N ASN A 16 6.82 10.10 0.65
CA ASN A 16 6.89 11.01 -0.50
C ASN A 16 6.16 12.35 -0.22
N THR A 17 6.66 13.44 -0.81
CA THR A 17 6.12 14.79 -0.64
C THR A 17 4.62 14.89 -0.96
N ASN A 18 3.82 14.99 0.09
CA ASN A 18 2.38 15.21 0.06
C ASN A 18 1.90 15.63 1.46
N GLU A 19 1.04 16.65 1.55
CA GLU A 19 0.57 17.16 2.85
C GLU A 19 -0.25 16.13 3.64
N GLY A 20 -1.07 15.32 2.97
CA GLY A 20 -1.82 14.24 3.61
C GLY A 20 -0.90 13.17 4.16
N HIS A 21 0.16 12.81 3.43
CA HIS A 21 1.13 11.82 3.89
C HIS A 21 1.95 12.32 5.07
N LYS A 22 2.32 13.62 5.08
CA LYS A 22 2.99 14.25 6.23
C LYS A 22 2.14 14.10 7.51
N LYS A 23 0.85 14.44 7.43
CA LYS A 23 -0.07 14.31 8.58
C LYS A 23 -0.16 12.88 9.10
N ILE A 24 -0.24 11.90 8.20
CA ILE A 24 -0.25 10.48 8.57
C ILE A 24 1.10 10.08 9.21
N ALA A 25 2.22 10.58 8.67
CA ALA A 25 3.54 10.25 9.19
C ALA A 25 3.78 10.79 10.60
N GLU A 26 3.38 12.04 10.85
CA GLU A 26 3.39 12.67 12.18
C GLU A 26 2.47 11.93 13.16
N TYR A 27 1.29 11.51 12.71
CA TYR A 27 0.38 10.71 13.53
C TYR A 27 1.00 9.36 13.91
N VAL A 28 1.57 8.61 12.96
CA VAL A 28 2.23 7.33 13.22
C VAL A 28 3.41 7.51 14.18
N GLN A 29 4.23 8.54 13.98
CA GLN A 29 5.32 8.90 14.89
C GLN A 29 4.80 9.11 16.32
N GLN A 30 3.73 9.90 16.49
CA GLN A 30 3.12 10.14 17.79
C GLN A 30 2.59 8.85 18.43
N GLN A 31 1.89 8.01 17.65
CA GLN A 31 1.32 6.76 18.17
C GLN A 31 2.38 5.75 18.60
N LEU A 32 3.47 5.61 17.84
CA LEU A 32 4.58 4.73 18.21
C LEU A 32 5.29 5.23 19.48
N LYS A 33 5.45 6.54 19.63
CA LYS A 33 6.00 7.12 20.86
C LYS A 33 5.07 6.93 22.06
N GLN A 34 3.78 7.23 21.92
CA GLN A 34 2.83 7.19 23.02
C GLN A 34 2.57 5.76 23.51
N ASN A 35 2.42 4.80 22.59
CA ASN A 35 1.95 3.46 22.94
C ASN A 35 3.09 2.48 23.17
N LEU A 36 4.26 2.71 22.56
CA LEU A 36 5.40 1.78 22.61
C LEU A 36 6.70 2.43 23.08
N ASN A 37 6.70 3.75 23.33
CA ASN A 37 7.89 4.54 23.67
C ASN A 37 9.02 4.44 22.63
N ILE A 38 8.65 4.24 21.35
CA ILE A 38 9.60 4.17 20.23
C ILE A 38 9.75 5.56 19.61
N GLU A 39 11.00 6.03 19.52
CA GLU A 39 11.34 7.26 18.80
C GLU A 39 11.45 6.98 17.30
N VAL A 40 10.74 7.77 16.49
CA VAL A 40 10.74 7.64 15.03
C VAL A 40 11.14 8.95 14.39
N LYS A 41 12.14 8.93 13.51
CA LYS A 41 12.48 10.06 12.65
C LYS A 41 11.60 10.02 11.41
N VAL A 42 10.83 11.07 11.14
CA VAL A 42 10.03 11.19 9.92
C VAL A 42 10.82 11.94 8.85
N GLU A 43 10.91 11.39 7.64
CA GLU A 43 11.73 11.93 6.56
C GLU A 43 10.95 12.05 5.24
N ASN A 44 10.95 13.27 4.69
CA ASN A 44 10.30 13.61 3.43
C ASN A 44 11.23 13.39 2.24
N MET A 45 10.70 12.87 1.13
CA MET A 45 11.44 12.65 -0.10
C MET A 45 10.67 13.07 -1.36
N GLU A 46 11.40 13.58 -2.36
CA GLU A 46 10.89 13.72 -3.73
C GLU A 46 10.48 12.33 -4.27
N TRP A 47 9.46 12.28 -5.13
CA TRP A 47 8.84 11.05 -5.58
C TRP A 47 9.81 10.06 -6.22
N ASN A 48 10.70 10.50 -7.11
CA ASN A 48 11.62 9.59 -7.79
C ASN A 48 12.68 9.04 -6.82
N SER A 49 13.18 9.87 -5.91
CA SER A 49 14.10 9.42 -4.86
C SER A 49 13.43 8.41 -3.92
N PHE A 50 12.18 8.68 -3.53
CA PHE A 50 11.38 7.78 -2.70
C PHE A 50 11.16 6.42 -3.37
N LEU A 51 10.74 6.40 -4.64
CA LEU A 51 10.58 5.18 -5.40
C LEU A 51 11.90 4.43 -5.55
N SER A 52 13.00 5.13 -5.84
CA SER A 52 14.31 4.48 -6.02
C SER A 52 14.82 3.83 -4.74
N LEU A 53 14.59 4.42 -3.56
CA LEU A 53 14.99 3.79 -2.30
C LEU A 53 14.16 2.55 -2.02
N ARG A 54 12.85 2.62 -2.30
CA ARG A 54 11.93 1.50 -2.07
C ARG A 54 12.24 0.29 -2.96
N SER A 55 12.48 0.51 -4.25
CA SER A 55 12.83 -0.57 -5.18
C SER A 55 14.21 -1.18 -4.94
N LYS A 56 15.11 -0.45 -4.26
CA LYS A 56 16.43 -0.96 -3.82
C LYS A 56 16.39 -1.58 -2.43
N HIS A 57 15.22 -1.58 -1.76
CA HIS A 57 15.05 -2.00 -0.37
C HIS A 57 15.95 -1.23 0.62
N ASP A 58 16.32 0.01 0.27
CA ASP A 58 17.17 0.88 1.08
C ASP A 58 16.31 1.76 2.01
N TYR A 59 15.52 1.10 2.86
CA TYR A 59 14.68 1.73 3.85
C TYR A 59 14.33 0.73 4.97
N VAL A 60 13.92 1.26 6.12
CA VAL A 60 13.44 0.43 7.23
C VAL A 60 11.93 0.50 7.34
N PHE A 61 11.38 1.72 7.32
CA PHE A 61 9.95 1.94 7.39
C PHE A 61 9.54 3.00 6.38
N ALA A 62 8.58 2.67 5.51
CA ALA A 62 8.16 3.55 4.43
C ALA A 62 6.64 3.59 4.33
N ARG A 63 6.15 4.74 3.85
CA ARG A 63 4.75 4.91 3.50
C ARG A 63 4.51 4.02 2.28
N HIS A 64 3.35 3.40 2.20
CA HIS A 64 2.95 2.69 1.00
C HIS A 64 1.50 3.00 0.64
N GLY A 65 1.14 2.69 -0.58
CA GLY A 65 -0.20 2.83 -1.12
C GLY A 65 -0.24 2.21 -2.50
N TRP A 66 -1.27 1.40 -2.74
CA TRP A 66 -1.52 0.77 -4.02
C TRP A 66 -2.94 1.09 -4.47
N ILE A 67 -3.09 1.31 -5.77
CA ILE A 67 -4.38 1.43 -6.45
C ILE A 67 -4.43 0.24 -7.40
N GLY A 68 -5.52 -0.53 -7.37
CA GLY A 68 -5.63 -1.72 -8.20
C GLY A 68 -5.53 -1.39 -9.68
N ASP A 69 -4.77 -2.19 -10.42
CA ASP A 69 -4.58 -2.05 -11.86
C ASP A 69 -5.76 -2.62 -12.65
N TYR A 70 -6.49 -3.55 -12.03
CA TYR A 70 -7.67 -4.23 -12.58
C TYR A 70 -8.64 -4.63 -11.45
N LEU A 71 -9.89 -4.93 -11.81
CA LEU A 71 -10.98 -5.22 -10.85
C LEU A 71 -10.94 -6.66 -10.32
N ASP A 72 -9.84 -7.03 -9.68
CA ASP A 72 -9.67 -8.33 -9.05
C ASP A 72 -8.73 -8.22 -7.83
N PRO A 73 -9.02 -8.88 -6.69
CA PRO A 73 -8.20 -8.80 -5.48
C PRO A 73 -6.74 -9.19 -5.69
N ASN A 74 -6.42 -10.00 -6.72
CA ASN A 74 -5.06 -10.38 -7.04
C ASN A 74 -4.17 -9.16 -7.33
N THR A 75 -4.72 -8.04 -7.82
CA THR A 75 -3.94 -6.79 -8.04
C THR A 75 -3.26 -6.27 -6.78
N MET A 76 -3.79 -6.57 -5.58
CA MET A 76 -3.20 -6.19 -4.30
C MET A 76 -2.24 -7.28 -3.78
N LEU A 77 -2.60 -8.54 -3.96
CA LEU A 77 -1.85 -9.68 -3.41
C LEU A 77 -0.57 -9.98 -4.20
N ASP A 78 -0.56 -9.74 -5.51
CA ASP A 78 0.58 -10.00 -6.39
C ASP A 78 1.81 -9.13 -6.06
N LEU A 79 1.61 -8.04 -5.32
CA LEU A 79 2.69 -7.21 -4.76
C LEU A 79 3.60 -7.98 -3.82
N PHE A 80 3.07 -9.00 -3.14
CA PHE A 80 3.76 -9.72 -2.09
C PHE A 80 4.29 -11.09 -2.55
N VAL A 81 4.13 -11.43 -3.83
CA VAL A 81 4.73 -12.64 -4.38
C VAL A 81 6.26 -12.51 -4.31
N THR A 82 6.93 -13.57 -3.88
CA THR A 82 8.40 -13.60 -3.80
C THR A 82 9.00 -13.26 -5.17
N GLY A 83 9.87 -12.24 -5.22
CA GLY A 83 10.54 -11.80 -6.44
C GLY A 83 9.70 -10.92 -7.37
N SER A 84 8.48 -10.55 -6.99
CA SER A 84 7.68 -9.56 -7.73
C SER A 84 8.40 -8.20 -7.74
N GLY A 85 8.43 -7.53 -8.90
CA GLY A 85 9.11 -6.23 -9.05
C GLY A 85 8.46 -5.10 -8.27
N ASN A 86 7.20 -5.28 -7.83
CA ASN A 86 6.48 -4.34 -6.99
C ASN A 86 6.54 -4.72 -5.49
N ASN A 87 7.29 -5.78 -5.15
CA ASN A 87 7.49 -6.23 -3.76
C ASN A 87 8.56 -5.38 -3.07
N ASP A 88 8.28 -4.10 -2.91
CA ASP A 88 9.21 -3.14 -2.29
C ASP A 88 9.60 -3.57 -0.86
N GLY A 89 8.73 -4.30 -0.16
CA GLY A 89 8.99 -4.82 1.18
C GLY A 89 9.87 -6.06 1.25
N ALA A 90 10.29 -6.60 0.10
CA ALA A 90 11.07 -7.84 -0.02
C ALA A 90 10.43 -9.02 0.75
N TYR A 91 9.10 -9.04 0.86
CA TYR A 91 8.39 -10.10 1.56
C TYR A 91 8.53 -11.43 0.81
N SER A 92 8.70 -12.52 1.55
CA SER A 92 8.80 -13.85 0.96
C SER A 92 8.25 -14.89 1.93
N ASN A 93 7.18 -15.58 1.52
CA ASN A 93 6.61 -16.69 2.26
C ASN A 93 6.15 -17.78 1.28
N PRO A 94 6.76 -18.98 1.31
CA PRO A 94 6.37 -20.08 0.42
C PRO A 94 4.92 -20.53 0.54
N ALA A 95 4.27 -20.36 1.71
CA ALA A 95 2.86 -20.68 1.88
C ALA A 95 1.96 -19.66 1.17
N PHE A 96 2.31 -18.37 1.27
CA PHE A 96 1.66 -17.30 0.53
C PHE A 96 1.78 -17.54 -0.98
N ASP A 97 3.01 -17.76 -1.48
CA ASP A 97 3.28 -17.98 -2.90
C ASP A 97 2.52 -19.19 -3.45
N ARG A 98 2.40 -20.28 -2.67
CA ARG A 98 1.61 -21.45 -3.06
C ARG A 98 0.12 -21.14 -3.17
N ALA A 99 -0.44 -20.36 -2.23
CA ALA A 99 -1.85 -19.98 -2.26
C ALA A 99 -2.16 -19.12 -3.50
N ILE A 100 -1.31 -18.14 -3.82
CA ILE A 100 -1.42 -17.31 -5.02
C ILE A 100 -1.29 -18.15 -6.28
N THR A 101 -0.27 -19.01 -6.37
CA THR A 101 -0.07 -19.89 -7.53
C THR A 101 -1.26 -20.83 -7.76
N ALA A 102 -1.82 -21.40 -6.69
CA ALA A 102 -3.02 -22.24 -6.80
C ALA A 102 -4.24 -21.45 -7.27
N ALA A 103 -4.38 -20.19 -6.85
CA ALA A 103 -5.48 -19.32 -7.27
C ALA A 103 -5.46 -19.03 -8.78
N VAL A 104 -4.30 -19.07 -9.43
CA VAL A 104 -4.17 -18.90 -10.90
C VAL A 104 -4.90 -19.99 -11.67
N SER A 105 -4.91 -21.22 -11.16
CA SER A 105 -5.55 -22.38 -11.83
C SER A 105 -6.99 -22.64 -11.36
N ALA A 106 -7.46 -21.91 -10.35
CA ALA A 106 -8.79 -22.07 -9.79
C ALA A 106 -9.80 -21.06 -10.37
N THR A 107 -11.10 -21.30 -10.17
CA THR A 107 -12.18 -20.39 -10.58
C THR A 107 -13.24 -20.27 -9.49
N GLY A 108 -14.09 -19.24 -9.60
CA GLY A 108 -15.23 -19.00 -8.70
C GLY A 108 -14.85 -18.99 -7.20
N ASP A 109 -15.68 -19.62 -6.38
CA ASP A 109 -15.51 -19.66 -4.92
C ASP A 109 -14.20 -20.33 -4.49
N ALA A 110 -13.73 -21.32 -5.23
CA ALA A 110 -12.47 -22.00 -4.92
C ALA A 110 -11.29 -21.03 -5.05
N ARG A 111 -11.28 -20.20 -6.11
CA ARG A 111 -10.27 -19.15 -6.28
C ARG A 111 -10.34 -18.12 -5.16
N MET A 112 -11.54 -17.64 -4.82
CA MET A 112 -11.71 -16.64 -3.75
C MET A 112 -11.21 -17.15 -2.39
N LYS A 113 -11.46 -18.42 -2.06
CA LYS A 113 -10.93 -19.04 -0.84
C LYS A 113 -9.40 -19.05 -0.78
N LEU A 114 -8.74 -19.31 -1.90
CA LEU A 114 -7.28 -19.30 -1.97
C LEU A 114 -6.71 -17.88 -1.79
N LEU A 115 -7.35 -16.87 -2.38
CA LEU A 115 -6.94 -15.47 -2.21
C LEU A 115 -7.17 -14.97 -0.78
N MET A 116 -8.28 -15.36 -0.14
CA MET A 116 -8.53 -15.07 1.28
C MET A 116 -7.50 -15.76 2.20
N GLU A 117 -7.08 -16.98 1.89
CA GLU A 117 -6.02 -17.64 2.65
C GLU A 117 -4.68 -16.92 2.51
N ALA A 118 -4.33 -16.48 1.28
CA ALA A 118 -3.13 -15.67 1.05
C ALA A 118 -3.17 -14.36 1.84
N GLU A 119 -4.29 -13.62 1.78
CA GLU A 119 -4.49 -12.39 2.56
C GLU A 119 -4.38 -12.64 4.06
N LYS A 120 -4.95 -13.75 4.56
CA LYS A 120 -4.88 -14.12 5.98
C LYS A 120 -3.44 -14.36 6.43
N ILE A 121 -2.63 -15.08 5.65
CA ILE A 121 -1.20 -15.27 5.94
C ILE A 121 -0.52 -13.90 6.06
N LEU A 122 -0.70 -13.06 5.04
CA LEU A 122 -0.08 -11.75 4.91
C LEU A 122 -0.40 -10.81 6.09
N LEU A 123 -1.68 -10.72 6.46
CA LEU A 123 -2.17 -9.75 7.45
C LEU A 123 -2.09 -10.25 8.88
N THR A 124 -2.42 -11.52 9.13
CA THR A 124 -2.66 -12.02 10.49
C THR A 124 -1.51 -12.84 11.06
N GLN A 125 -0.76 -13.51 10.19
CA GLN A 125 0.35 -14.38 10.62
C GLN A 125 1.67 -13.62 10.52
N ASP A 126 1.92 -13.01 9.36
CA ASP A 126 3.21 -12.40 9.07
C ASP A 126 3.25 -10.89 9.34
N GLN A 127 2.08 -10.23 9.33
CA GLN A 127 1.96 -8.78 9.46
C GLN A 127 2.90 -8.05 8.47
N ALA A 128 2.92 -8.51 7.21
CA ALA A 128 3.88 -8.08 6.19
C ALA A 128 3.81 -6.56 5.89
N PHE A 129 2.69 -5.93 6.20
CA PHE A 129 2.52 -4.48 6.20
C PHE A 129 1.51 -4.06 7.27
N ILE A 130 1.37 -2.75 7.48
CA ILE A 130 0.44 -2.17 8.46
C ILE A 130 -0.69 -1.45 7.68
N PRO A 131 -1.89 -2.05 7.57
CA PRO A 131 -3.03 -1.39 6.94
C PRO A 131 -3.48 -0.16 7.74
N ILE A 132 -3.75 0.96 7.06
CA ILE A 132 -4.27 2.19 7.70
C ILE A 132 -5.69 2.53 7.24
N TYR A 133 -5.94 2.57 5.93
CA TYR A 133 -7.27 2.87 5.36
C TYR A 133 -7.36 2.46 3.89
N HIS A 134 -8.60 2.36 3.37
CA HIS A 134 -8.88 2.31 1.93
C HIS A 134 -9.13 3.72 1.39
N TYR A 135 -8.53 4.04 0.23
CA TYR A 135 -8.66 5.36 -0.37
C TYR A 135 -10.09 5.69 -0.81
N THR A 136 -10.41 6.97 -0.80
CA THR A 136 -11.59 7.55 -1.46
C THR A 136 -11.12 8.54 -2.52
N ASN A 137 -11.75 8.54 -3.70
CA ASN A 137 -11.50 9.56 -4.71
C ASN A 137 -12.28 10.84 -4.39
N GLN A 138 -11.61 11.99 -4.49
CA GLN A 138 -12.20 13.31 -4.26
C GLN A 138 -11.96 14.17 -5.49
N ASP A 139 -13.01 14.35 -6.29
CA ASP A 139 -12.95 15.07 -7.57
C ASP A 139 -13.86 16.31 -7.54
N MET A 140 -13.39 17.42 -8.12
CA MET A 140 -14.16 18.65 -8.27
C MET A 140 -14.30 18.97 -9.76
N ILE A 141 -15.49 18.73 -10.32
CA ILE A 141 -15.77 18.85 -11.75
C ILE A 141 -16.96 19.77 -11.98
N ASP A 142 -16.79 20.77 -12.85
CA ASP A 142 -17.89 21.59 -13.34
C ASP A 142 -18.71 20.80 -14.37
N THR A 143 -19.71 20.08 -13.88
CA THR A 143 -20.60 19.25 -14.70
C THR A 143 -21.58 20.08 -15.54
N THR A 144 -21.64 21.40 -15.36
CA THR A 144 -22.40 22.30 -16.25
C THR A 144 -21.63 22.59 -17.53
N LYS A 145 -20.30 22.62 -17.45
CA LYS A 145 -19.40 22.90 -18.58
C LYS A 145 -18.85 21.65 -19.25
N TRP A 146 -18.61 20.58 -18.50
CA TRP A 146 -17.94 19.37 -18.98
C TRP A 146 -18.86 18.15 -18.95
N GLY A 147 -18.78 17.34 -20.00
CA GLY A 147 -19.42 16.02 -20.14
C GLY A 147 -18.41 14.89 -20.25
N GLY A 148 -18.88 13.65 -20.12
CA GLY A 148 -18.06 12.44 -20.26
C GLY A 148 -17.31 12.00 -19.00
N TRP A 149 -17.28 12.82 -17.94
CA TRP A 149 -16.77 12.43 -16.63
C TRP A 149 -17.84 11.67 -15.82
N TYR A 150 -17.45 10.58 -15.17
CA TYR A 150 -18.26 9.82 -14.21
C TYR A 150 -17.34 9.09 -13.22
N PRO A 151 -17.75 8.91 -11.95
CA PRO A 151 -16.95 8.18 -10.96
C PRO A 151 -16.83 6.71 -11.32
N ASN A 152 -15.66 6.11 -11.07
CA ASN A 152 -15.44 4.68 -11.26
C ASN A 152 -14.47 4.11 -10.21
N PRO A 153 -14.49 2.80 -9.95
CA PRO A 153 -13.67 2.19 -8.89
C PRO A 153 -12.15 2.37 -9.06
N LEU A 154 -11.68 2.53 -10.30
CA LEU A 154 -10.26 2.72 -10.61
C LEU A 154 -9.84 4.21 -10.57
N GLY A 155 -10.78 5.15 -10.44
CA GLY A 155 -10.51 6.58 -10.55
C GLY A 155 -9.92 7.01 -11.90
N PHE A 156 -10.11 6.21 -12.96
CA PHE A 156 -9.47 6.44 -14.25
C PHE A 156 -10.39 7.24 -15.18
N HIS A 157 -9.92 8.40 -15.67
CA HIS A 157 -10.71 9.32 -16.49
C HIS A 157 -9.93 9.77 -17.75
N PRO A 158 -9.96 9.00 -18.86
CA PRO A 158 -9.22 9.35 -20.07
C PRO A 158 -9.70 10.67 -20.70
N PRO A 159 -8.82 11.67 -20.93
CA PRO A 159 -9.21 12.97 -21.47
C PRO A 159 -9.94 12.91 -22.82
N LYS A 160 -9.67 11.89 -23.64
CA LYS A 160 -10.34 11.68 -24.94
C LYS A 160 -11.86 11.49 -24.84
N PHE A 161 -12.38 11.13 -23.66
CA PHE A 161 -13.81 10.98 -23.42
C PHE A 161 -14.43 12.20 -22.73
N ILE A 162 -13.61 13.16 -22.30
CA ILE A 162 -14.07 14.40 -21.68
C ILE A 162 -14.29 15.44 -22.78
N TYR A 163 -15.45 16.07 -22.79
CA TYR A 163 -15.81 17.06 -23.80
C TYR A 163 -16.50 18.27 -23.18
N LYS A 164 -16.36 19.43 -23.83
CA LYS A 164 -17.09 20.64 -23.46
C LYS A 164 -18.53 20.54 -23.96
N LYS A 165 -19.49 20.85 -23.10
CA LYS A 165 -20.92 20.93 -23.44
C LYS A 165 -21.23 22.22 -24.23
#